data_AF-R7U3A8-F1
#
_entry.id   AF-R7U3A8-F1
#
_cell.length_a   1.000
_cell.length_b   1.000
_cell.length_c   1.000
_cell.angle_alpha   90.00
_cell.angle_beta   90.00
_cell.angle_gamma   90.00
#
_symmetry.space_group_name_H-M   'P 1'
#
loop_
_entity.id
_entity.type
_entity.pdbx_description
1 polymer ?
#
loop_
_entity_poly.entity_id
_entity_poly.type
_entity_poly.pdbx_seq_one_letter_code
_entity_poly.pdbx_strand_id
1 'polypeptide(L)'
;FSLYSENFPYFKTAPDGWKNSVRHNLSLNKCFKKIDNPRANGNTRKGCLWGLNPEKIEKMDEEIVKWRKKDPITVKRSMAKPGALTSPV
;
A
#
# COMPACT_ATOMS: atom_id res chain seq x y z
N PHE A 1 3.09 3.76 7.18
CA PHE A 1 2.46 2.65 7.92
C PHE A 1 1.12 3.03 8.54
N SER A 2 0.94 4.26 9.04
CA SER A 2 -0.32 4.75 9.63
C SER A 2 -1.54 4.54 8.73
N LEU A 3 -1.40 4.77 7.41
CA LEU A 3 -2.44 4.48 6.42
C LEU A 3 -2.97 3.03 6.50
N TYR A 4 -2.10 2.03 6.67
CA TYR A 4 -2.51 0.63 6.75
C TYR A 4 -3.29 0.36 8.04
N SER A 5 -2.76 0.80 9.18
CA SER A 5 -3.41 0.61 10.48
C SER A 5 -4.71 1.39 10.64
N GLU A 6 -4.87 2.54 9.97
CA GLU A 6 -6.10 3.35 10.02
C GLU A 6 -7.19 2.78 9.12
N ASN A 7 -6.84 2.31 7.92
CA ASN A 7 -7.82 1.81 6.95
C ASN A 7 -8.13 0.32 7.12
N PHE A 8 -7.26 -0.44 7.77
CA PHE A 8 -7.40 -1.89 7.95
C PHE A 8 -7.09 -2.23 9.41
N PRO A 9 -8.12 -2.36 10.28
CA PRO A 9 -7.95 -2.48 11.73
C PRO A 9 -7.05 -3.64 12.15
N TYR A 10 -6.99 -4.71 11.36
CA TYR A 10 -6.10 -5.85 11.57
C TYR A 10 -4.64 -5.42 11.78
N PHE A 11 -4.13 -4.42 11.05
CA PHE A 11 -2.73 -4.02 11.17
C PHE A 11 -2.41 -3.24 12.44
N LYS A 12 -3.42 -2.86 13.25
CA LYS A 12 -3.20 -2.30 14.59
C LYS A 12 -2.73 -3.36 15.59
N THR A 13 -3.21 -4.59 15.45
CA THR A 13 -2.92 -5.72 16.35
C THR A 13 -2.04 -6.78 15.69
N ALA A 14 -1.63 -6.57 14.43
CA ALA A 14 -0.82 -7.53 13.69
C ALA A 14 0.59 -7.69 14.29
N PRO A 15 1.18 -8.89 14.23
CA PRO A 15 2.53 -9.16 14.74
C PRO A 15 3.60 -8.29 14.07
N ASP A 16 4.67 -7.94 14.79
CA ASP A 16 5.71 -6.99 14.34
C ASP A 16 6.34 -7.28 12.95
N GLY A 17 6.20 -8.50 12.44
CA GLY A 17 6.66 -8.90 11.12
C GLY A 17 5.93 -8.25 9.93
N TRP A 18 4.69 -7.75 10.09
CA TRP A 18 3.90 -7.23 8.96
C TRP A 18 4.57 -6.03 8.27
N LYS A 19 5.25 -5.17 9.06
CA LYS A 19 6.00 -4.03 8.53
C LYS A 19 7.17 -4.50 7.65
N ASN A 20 7.77 -5.64 7.97
CA ASN A 20 8.83 -6.23 7.17
C ASN A 20 8.30 -6.77 5.84
N SER A 21 7.15 -7.43 5.87
CA SER A 21 6.47 -7.90 4.66
C SER A 21 6.12 -6.75 3.71
N VAL A 22 5.70 -5.59 4.24
CA VAL A 22 5.46 -4.38 3.42
C VAL A 22 6.77 -3.87 2.80
N ARG A 23 7.86 -3.76 3.56
CA ARG A 23 9.17 -3.33 3.02
C ARG A 23 9.69 -4.28 1.94
N HIS A 24 9.52 -5.58 2.16
CA HIS A 24 9.89 -6.62 1.20
C HIS A 24 9.09 -6.50 -0.10
N ASN A 25 7.77 -6.30 0.00
CA ASN A 25 6.90 -6.10 -1.17
C ASN A 25 7.28 -4.86 -1.99
N LEU A 26 7.61 -3.75 -1.33
CA LEU A 26 8.07 -2.54 -2.01
C LEU A 26 9.35 -2.78 -2.82
N SER A 27 10.22 -3.69 -2.37
CA SER A 27 11.48 -3.99 -3.05
C SER A 27 11.33 -5.06 -4.15
N LEU A 28 10.46 -6.06 -3.95
CA LEU A 28 10.25 -7.15 -4.92
C LEU A 28 9.34 -6.75 -6.09
N ASN A 29 8.29 -5.97 -5.82
CA ASN A 29 7.30 -5.67 -6.83
C ASN A 29 7.77 -4.51 -7.72
N LYS A 30 8.01 -4.80 -9.01
CA LYS A 30 8.42 -3.83 -10.04
C LYS A 30 7.43 -2.68 -10.27
N CYS A 31 6.22 -2.77 -9.72
CA CYS A 31 5.24 -1.68 -9.71
C CYS A 31 5.64 -0.56 -8.74
N PHE A 32 6.57 -0.79 -7.82
CA PHE A 32 7.12 0.22 -6.93
C PHE A 32 8.55 0.54 -7.32
N LYS A 33 8.89 1.83 -7.29
CA LYS A 33 10.25 2.31 -7.45
C LYS A 33 10.63 3.21 -6.28
N LYS A 34 11.89 3.13 -5.89
CA LYS A 34 12.47 4.09 -4.95
C LYS A 34 12.56 5.44 -5.64
N ILE A 35 12.01 6.47 -5.00
CA ILE A 35 12.09 7.85 -5.45
C ILE A 35 13.17 8.54 -4.63
N ASP A 36 14.03 9.29 -5.32
CA ASP A 36 15.04 10.10 -4.66
C ASP A 36 14.36 11.13 -3.77
N ASN A 37 14.71 11.11 -2.49
CA ASN A 37 14.16 12.04 -1.53
C ASN A 37 14.99 13.34 -1.61
N PRO A 38 14.42 14.46 -2.09
CA PRO A 38 15.16 15.72 -2.23
C PRO A 38 15.65 16.28 -0.89
N ARG A 39 15.10 15.76 0.22
CA ARG A 39 15.46 16.13 1.61
C ARG A 39 16.52 15.21 2.22
N ALA A 40 17.07 14.26 1.47
CA ALA A 40 18.12 13.35 1.94
C ALA A 40 19.52 14.00 1.99
N ASN A 41 19.63 15.28 1.63
CA ASN A 41 20.88 16.02 1.62
C ASN A 41 21.40 16.22 3.05
N GLY A 42 22.28 15.32 3.48
CA GLY A 42 23.36 15.66 4.39
C GLY A 42 23.33 15.07 5.80
N ASN A 43 22.19 14.77 6.43
CA ASN A 43 22.27 14.25 7.81
C ASN A 43 21.04 13.58 8.42
N THR A 44 20.00 13.27 7.64
CA THR A 44 18.82 12.61 8.20
C THR A 44 18.64 11.21 7.63
N ARG A 45 18.70 10.20 8.50
CA ARG A 45 18.22 8.82 8.26
C ARG A 45 16.69 8.76 8.01
N LYS A 46 16.11 9.83 7.46
CA LYS A 46 14.69 9.92 7.13
C LYS A 46 14.47 9.10 5.86
N GLY A 47 13.55 8.13 5.98
CA GLY A 47 13.43 6.99 5.07
C GLY A 47 13.32 7.30 3.58
N CYS A 48 13.47 6.24 2.79
CA CYS A 48 13.30 6.30 1.33
C CYS A 48 11.84 6.58 0.97
N LEU A 49 11.62 7.44 -0.03
CA LEU A 49 10.30 7.57 -0.65
C LEU A 49 10.13 6.45 -1.67
N TRP A 50 8.91 5.91 -1.74
CA TRP A 50 8.51 4.91 -2.72
C TRP A 50 7.33 5.46 -3.48
N GLY A 51 7.31 5.28 -4.79
CA GLY A 51 6.16 5.60 -5.61
C GLY A 51 5.89 4.52 -6.63
N LEU A 52 4.75 4.65 -7.30
CA LEU A 52 4.37 3.75 -8.38
C LEU A 52 5.27 3.98 -9.59
N ASN A 53 5.65 2.89 -10.26
CA ASN A 53 6.31 2.93 -11.54
C ASN A 53 5.25 3.26 -12.62
N PRO A 54 5.34 4.39 -13.33
CA PRO A 54 4.37 4.80 -14.34
C PRO A 54 4.12 3.72 -15.40
N GLU A 55 5.15 3.00 -15.81
CA GLU A 55 5.08 1.93 -16.82
C GLU A 55 4.32 0.68 -16.36
N LYS A 56 3.99 0.59 -15.07
CA LYS A 56 3.33 -0.57 -14.46
C LYS A 56 2.01 -0.22 -13.80
N ILE A 57 1.56 1.03 -13.90
CA ILE A 57 0.28 1.48 -13.31
C ILE A 57 -0.88 0.67 -13.88
N GLU A 58 -0.97 0.54 -15.20
CA GLU A 58 -2.07 -0.19 -15.86
C GLU A 58 -2.16 -1.65 -15.37
N LYS A 59 -1.04 -2.36 -15.36
CA LYS A 59 -0.97 -3.74 -14.84
C LYS A 59 -1.33 -3.82 -13.35
N MET A 60 -0.96 -2.81 -12.56
CA MET A 60 -1.31 -2.74 -11.15
C MET A 60 -2.83 -2.56 -10.97
N ASP A 61 -3.45 -1.70 -11.78
CA ASP A 61 -4.89 -1.46 -11.75
C ASP A 61 -5.69 -2.71 -12.15
N GLU A 62 -5.27 -3.42 -13.19
CA GLU A 62 -5.87 -4.71 -13.58
C GLU A 62 -5.85 -5.73 -12.43
N GLU A 63 -4.71 -5.87 -11.76
CA GLU A 63 -4.57 -6.76 -10.61
C GLU A 63 -5.45 -6.30 -9.43
N ILE A 64 -5.52 -4.99 -9.14
CA ILE A 64 -6.41 -4.45 -8.09
C ILE A 64 -7.87 -4.78 -8.39
N VAL A 65 -8.32 -4.60 -9.64
CA VAL A 65 -9.69 -4.90 -10.07
C VAL A 65 -9.98 -6.39 -9.91
N LYS A 66 -9.05 -7.25 -10.32
CA LYS A 66 -9.16 -8.71 -10.19
C LYS A 66 -9.28 -9.14 -8.72
N TRP A 67 -8.46 -8.59 -7.83
CA TRP A 67 -8.52 -8.90 -6.39
C TRP A 67 -9.82 -8.40 -5.74
N ARG A 68 -10.32 -7.22 -6.14
CA ARG A 68 -11.60 -6.70 -5.67
C ARG A 68 -12.79 -7.56 -6.11
N LYS A 69 -12.76 -8.11 -7.32
CA LYS A 69 -13.80 -9.01 -7.85
C LYS A 69 -13.76 -10.40 -7.23
N LYS A 70 -12.58 -10.90 -6.87
CA LYS A 70 -12.38 -12.26 -6.35
C LYS A 70 -13.08 -12.51 -5.02
N ASP A 71 -13.00 -11.54 -4.09
CA ASP A 71 -13.67 -11.63 -2.80
C ASP A 71 -14.05 -10.25 -2.26
N PRO A 72 -15.14 -9.66 -2.77
CA PRO A 72 -15.57 -8.33 -2.36
C PRO A 72 -16.03 -8.28 -0.90
N ILE A 73 -16.47 -9.41 -0.33
CA ILE A 73 -16.98 -9.49 1.05
C ILE A 73 -15.81 -9.40 2.03
N THR A 74 -14.77 -10.20 1.81
CA THR A 74 -13.57 -10.21 2.67
C THR A 74 -12.84 -8.88 2.62
N VAL A 75 -12.73 -8.27 1.43
CA VAL A 75 -12.14 -6.92 1.28
C VAL A 75 -12.93 -5.89 2.09
N LYS A 76 -14.26 -5.86 1.98
CA LYS A 76 -15.11 -4.93 2.74
C LYS A 76 -15.01 -5.16 4.25
N ARG A 77 -15.04 -6.41 4.71
CA ARG A 77 -14.91 -6.75 6.14
C ARG A 77 -13.57 -6.36 6.74
N SER A 78 -12.52 -6.36 5.93
CA SER A 78 -11.17 -6.01 6.37
C SER A 78 -10.95 -4.50 6.51
N MET A 79 -11.83 -3.67 5.93
CA MET A 79 -11.72 -2.21 5.94
C MET A 79 -12.37 -1.59 7.19
N ALA A 80 -11.72 -0.54 7.72
CA ALA A 80 -12.27 0.26 8.81
C ALA A 80 -13.50 1.08 8.38
N LYS A 81 -13.56 1.49 7.11
CA LYS A 81 -14.63 2.29 6.51
C LYS A 81 -15.04 1.74 5.14
N PRO A 82 -15.82 0.64 5.08
CA PRO A 82 -16.19 0.00 3.81
C PRO A 82 -17.08 0.87 2.90
N GLY A 83 -17.80 1.86 3.45
CA GLY A 83 -18.64 2.79 2.68
C GLY A 83 -17.88 3.87 1.89
N ALA A 84 -16.58 4.03 2.12
CA ALA A 84 -15.78 5.01 1.38
C ALA A 84 -15.52 4.62 -0.09
N LEU A 85 -15.74 3.35 -0.45
CA LEU A 85 -15.60 2.85 -1.82
C LEU A 85 -16.87 3.01 -2.67
N THR A 86 -17.99 3.46 -2.08
CA THR A 86 -19.30 3.55 -2.76
C THR A 86 -19.73 4.98 -3.06
N SER A 87 -18.88 5.99 -2.87
CA SER A 87 -19.18 7.34 -3.35
C SER A 87 -18.80 7.43 -4.83
N PRO A 88 -19.75 7.56 -5.76
CA PRO A 88 -19.40 8.09 -7.07
C PRO A 88 -18.93 9.53 -6.85
N VAL A 89 -17.79 9.87 -7.45
CA VAL A 89 -17.50 11.27 -7.81
C VAL A 89 -18.18 11.49 -9.15
#